data_AF-A0A2G9M6Y5-F1
#
_entry.id   AF-A0A2G9M6Y5-F1
#
_cell.length_a   1.000
_cell.length_b   1.000
_cell.length_c   1.000
_cell.angle_alpha   90.00
_cell.angle_beta   90.00
_cell.angle_gamma   90.00
#
_symmetry.space_group_name_H-M   'P 1'
#
loop_
_entity.id
_entity.type
_entity.pdbx_description
1 polymer ?
#
loop_
_entity_poly.entity_id
_entity_poly.type
_entity_poly.pdbx_seq_one_letter_code
_entity_poly.pdbx_strand_id
1 'polypeptide(L)' 'MSQEENIIPVKYTQFKILPKEAKNPNEIFIFGNVTTQFFFVGDLFTAIVIKNKEITQRYRDYFEFLWKLIK' A
#
# COMPACT_ATOMS: atom_id res chain seq x y z
N MET A 1 2.27 -15.18 20.06
CA MET A 1 3.68 -15.09 19.65
C MET A 1 3.67 -14.61 18.20
N SER A 2 3.85 -13.31 17.97
CA SER A 2 3.85 -12.75 16.62
C SER A 2 5.14 -13.17 15.93
N GLN A 3 5.03 -14.03 14.91
CA GLN A 3 6.17 -14.32 14.06
C GLN A 3 6.61 -12.99 13.44
N GLU A 4 7.82 -12.55 13.72
CA GLU A 4 8.45 -11.49 12.94
C GLU A 4 8.52 -12.04 11.51
N GLU A 5 7.69 -11.49 10.61
CA GLU A 5 7.69 -11.88 9.22
C GLU A 5 9.10 -11.62 8.68
N ASN A 6 9.83 -12.70 8.40
CA ASN A 6 11.17 -12.62 7.83
C ASN A 6 11.05 -11.97 6.45
N ILE A 7 11.37 -10.69 6.37
CA ILE A 7 11.26 -9.97 5.10
C ILE A 7 12.35 -10.48 4.18
N ILE A 8 11.95 -11.19 3.13
CA ILE A 8 12.87 -11.74 2.14
C ILE A 8 13.42 -10.57 1.32
N PRO A 9 14.73 -10.29 1.37
CA PRO A 9 15.30 -9.18 0.61
C PRO A 9 15.20 -9.48 -0.89
N VAL A 10 14.49 -8.62 -1.60
CA VAL A 10 14.34 -8.65 -3.07
C VAL A 10 15.17 -7.53 -3.67
N LYS A 11 16.03 -7.86 -4.64
CA LYS A 11 17.08 -6.96 -5.17
C LYS A 11 16.58 -5.57 -5.61
N TYR A 12 15.36 -5.48 -6.11
CA TYR A 12 14.78 -4.24 -6.67
C TYR A 12 13.61 -3.70 -5.85
N THR A 13 13.47 -4.15 -4.61
CA THR A 13 12.32 -3.83 -3.78
C THR A 13 12.78 -3.30 -2.44
N GLN A 14 12.14 -2.22 -2.02
CA GLN A 14 12.30 -1.66 -0.69
C GLN A 14 10.98 -1.82 0.05
N PHE A 15 11.08 -2.03 1.36
CA PHE A 15 9.92 -2.15 2.25
C PHE A 15 10.18 -1.33 3.50
N LYS A 16 9.08 -0.81 4.07
CA LYS A 16 9.04 -0.18 5.39
C LYS A 16 7.80 -0.71 6.10
N ILE A 17 7.91 -0.93 7.40
CA ILE A 17 6.83 -1.50 8.21
C ILE A 17 6.11 -0.34 8.90
N LEU A 18 4.78 -0.25 8.71
CA LEU A 18 3.97 0.72 9.44
C LEU A 18 3.87 0.33 10.93
N PRO A 19 3.68 1.31 11.85
CA PRO A 19 3.47 1.03 13.26
C PRO A 19 2.23 0.14 13.47
N LYS A 20 2.23 -0.70 14.50
CA LYS A 20 1.11 -1.62 14.79
C LYS A 20 -0.21 -0.88 15.07
N GLU A 21 -0.13 0.40 15.41
CA GLU A 21 -1.25 1.31 15.65
C GLU A 21 -1.97 1.71 14.36
N ALA A 22 -1.32 1.59 13.19
CA ALA A 22 -1.96 1.77 11.89
C ALA A 22 -2.92 0.60 11.64
N LYS A 23 -4.15 0.72 12.11
CA LYS A 23 -5.18 -0.31 11.96
C LYS A 23 -5.70 -0.35 10.54
N ASN A 24 -5.74 -1.55 9.96
CA ASN A 24 -6.40 -1.89 8.70
C ASN A 24 -6.13 -0.90 7.55
N PRO A 25 -4.86 -0.66 7.17
CA PRO A 25 -4.58 0.11 5.97
C PRO A 25 -5.21 -0.61 4.77
N ASN A 26 -5.95 0.12 3.93
CA ASN A 26 -6.42 -0.43 2.66
C ASN A 26 -5.21 -0.79 1.79
N GLU A 27 -5.33 -1.89 1.05
CA GLU A 27 -4.31 -2.29 0.08
C GLU A 27 -4.43 -1.43 -1.18
N ILE A 28 -3.39 -0.64 -1.45
CA ILE A 28 -3.37 0.32 -2.55
C ILE A 28 -2.17 0.01 -3.45
N PHE A 29 -2.44 -0.17 -4.73
CA PHE A 29 -1.44 -0.36 -5.77
C PHE A 29 -1.45 0.85 -6.70
N ILE A 30 -0.27 1.43 -6.94
CA ILE A 30 -0.10 2.61 -7.79
C ILE A 30 0.84 2.24 -8.93
N PHE A 31 0.33 2.20 -10.16
CA PHE A 31 1.10 1.85 -11.36
C PHE A 31 0.81 2.82 -12.52
N GLY A 32 1.83 3.52 -12.99
CA GLY A 32 1.66 4.58 -14.00
C GLY A 32 0.63 5.61 -13.56
N ASN A 33 -0.44 5.78 -14.36
CA ASN A 33 -1.58 6.67 -14.10
C ASN A 33 -2.82 5.91 -13.58
N VAL A 34 -2.61 4.75 -12.95
CA VAL A 34 -3.68 3.88 -12.41
C VAL A 34 -3.45 3.63 -10.93
N THR A 35 -4.49 3.82 -10.13
CA THR A 35 -4.57 3.37 -8.75
C THR A 35 -5.60 2.25 -8.64
N THR A 36 -5.25 1.17 -7.95
CA THR A 36 -6.19 0.11 -7.58
C THR A 36 -6.26 -0.01 -6.06
N GLN A 37 -7.47 0.00 -5.52
CA GLN A 37 -7.73 -0.30 -4.11
C GLN A 37 -8.38 -1.67 -4.02
N PHE A 38 -7.81 -2.55 -3.21
CA PHE A 38 -8.34 -3.88 -2.96
C PHE A 38 -9.01 -3.94 -1.60
N PHE A 39 -10.15 -4.62 -1.55
CA PHE A 39 -10.93 -4.85 -0.36
C PHE A 39 -11.18 -6.35 -0.23
N PHE A 40 -10.67 -6.90 0.87
CA PHE A 40 -10.89 -8.29 1.27
C PHE A 40 -11.77 -8.28 2.51
N VAL A 41 -13.07 -8.52 2.34
CA VAL A 41 -14.05 -8.50 3.43
C VAL A 41 -14.79 -9.83 3.47
N GLY A 42 -14.38 -10.69 4.40
CA GLY A 42 -14.83 -12.10 4.42
C GLY A 42 -14.43 -12.79 3.13
N ASP A 43 -15.39 -13.43 2.46
CA ASP A 43 -15.18 -14.10 1.17
C ASP A 43 -15.32 -13.15 -0.04
N LEU A 44 -15.61 -11.86 0.20
CA LEU A 44 -15.79 -10.88 -0.85
C LEU A 44 -14.47 -10.21 -1.21
N PHE A 45 -14.13 -10.29 -2.50
CA PHE A 45 -13.05 -9.55 -3.11
C PHE A 45 -13.62 -8.44 -4.00
N THR A 46 -13.32 -7.19 -3.66
CA THR A 46 -13.68 -6.03 -4.49
C THR A 46 -12.44 -5.23 -4.84
N ALA A 47 -12.33 -4.79 -6.09
CA ALA A 47 -11.30 -3.87 -6.53
C ALA A 47 -11.91 -2.61 -7.13
N ILE A 48 -11.44 -1.44 -6.69
CA ILE A 48 -11.75 -0.15 -7.33
C ILE A 48 -10.54 0.26 -8.16
N VAL A 49 -10.71 0.27 -9.49
CA VAL A 49 -9.67 0.69 -10.44
C VAL A 49 -9.95 2.11 -10.91
N ILE A 50 -9.01 3.02 -10.63
CA ILE A 50 -9.08 4.43 -10.99
C ILE A 50 -8.02 4.71 -12.05
N LYS A 51 -8.44 5.02 -13.27
CA LYS A 51 -7.55 5.40 -14.39
C LYS A 51 -7.57 6.91 -14.59
N ASN A 52 -6.79 7.63 -13.79
CA ASN A 52 -6.70 9.09 -13.84
C ASN A 52 -5.36 9.57 -13.30
N LYS A 53 -4.62 10.35 -14.09
CA LYS A 53 -3.27 10.84 -13.74
C LYS A 53 -3.26 11.68 -12.46
N GLU A 54 -4.16 12.64 -12.33
CA GLU A 54 -4.18 13.58 -11.19
C GLU A 54 -4.57 12.88 -9.89
N ILE A 55 -5.58 12.00 -9.94
CA ILE A 55 -5.99 11.22 -8.77
C ILE A 55 -4.87 10.27 -8.36
N THR A 56 -4.25 9.58 -9.33
CA THR A 56 -3.13 8.66 -9.07
C THR A 56 -1.94 9.40 -8.44
N GLN A 57 -1.65 10.63 -8.90
CA GLN A 57 -0.60 11.45 -8.30
C GLN A 57 -0.89 11.78 -6.83
N ARG A 58 -2.13 12.11 -6.47
CA ARG A 58 -2.51 12.36 -5.06
C ARG A 58 -2.28 11.13 -4.16
N TYR A 59 -2.58 9.92 -4.65
CA TYR A 59 -2.27 8.69 -3.94
C TYR A 59 -0.76 8.47 -3.80
N ARG A 60 0.01 8.78 -4.85
CA ARG A 60 1.48 8.71 -4.81
C ARG A 60 2.06 9.68 -3.78
N ASP A 61 1.56 10.91 -3.74
CA ASP A 61 2.00 11.91 -2.77
C ASP A 61 1.71 11.47 -1.32
N TYR A 62 0.56 10.83 -1.09
CA TYR A 62 0.24 10.23 0.21
C TYR A 62 1.16 9.06 0.58
N PHE A 63 1.47 8.17 -0.36
CA PHE A 63 2.44 7.11 -0.17
C PHE A 63 3.83 7.67 0.20
N GLU A 64 4.32 8.67 -0.54
CA GLU A 64 5.62 9.30 -0.28
C GLU A 64 5.67 10.01 1.08
N PHE A 65 4.55 10.62 1.49
CA PHE A 65 4.42 11.19 2.84
C PHE A 65 4.59 10.13 3.92
N LEU A 66 3.86 9.00 3.82
CA LEU A 66 4.00 7.88 4.76
C LEU A 66 5.42 7.31 4.72
N TRP A 67 5.99 7.14 3.52
CA TRP A 67 7.34 6.60 3.33
C TRP A 67 8.43 7.41 4.03
N LYS A 68 8.27 8.75 4.06
CA LYS A 68 9.18 9.66 4.76
C LYS A 68 8.99 9.64 6.29
N LEU A 69 7.78 9.38 6.77
CA LEU A 69 7.50 9.31 8.21
C LEU A 69 8.05 8.04 8.87
N ILE A 70 8.07 6.93 8.14
CA ILE A 70 8.61 5.67 8.65
C ILE A 70 10.13 5.69 8.53
N LYS A 71 10.82 5.42 9.64
CA LYS A 71 12.28 5.33 9.69
C LYS A 71 12.75 3.98 9.16
#